data_AF-A0A842XAQ3-F1
#
_entry.id   AF-A0A842XAQ3-F1
#
_cell.length_a   1.000
_cell.length_b   1.000
_cell.length_c   1.000
_cell.angle_alpha   90.00
_cell.angle_beta   90.00
_cell.angle_gamma   90.00
#
_symmetry.space_group_name_H-M   'P 1'
#
loop_
_entity.id
_entity.type
_entity.pdbx_description
1 polymer ?
#
loop_
_entity_poly.entity_id
_entity_poly.type
_entity_poly.pdbx_seq_one_letter_code
_entity_poly.pdbx_strand_id
1 'polypeptide(L)'
;MISYFEAEILTGSTSIEGILTYPLSTLEGMIFYGFQIAMISDISIRFKFNMAKIYLLGLIYGIMEEGIALFTMESTRTHTLWLSYFGLNITWTIYIMLFHAVITVCSTILIVNVILKNKPDNPFLSINSYLIMIPVLGIIYYTFIYGSLNAGRIPDISSVLILIFLMFIIVLFLIFNEYKIKRKFHSKKIYSITLSLWSLGISIPFIFGDRIPLIILPVTVFLFFLIFYFYFLCCIIQQYIKDSEVILKIYVSFNATLLILASFNRTILSSIIAVICFGLIVYLGFKRSMGNLLQ
;
A
#
# COMPACT_ATOMS: atom_id res chain seq x y z
N MET A 1 5.96 -9.43 6.35
CA MET A 1 5.35 -9.11 7.67
C MET A 1 4.89 -7.67 7.80
N ILE A 2 5.76 -6.65 7.73
CA ILE A 2 5.33 -5.23 7.85
C ILE A 2 4.25 -4.89 6.83
N SER A 3 4.44 -5.24 5.56
CA SER A 3 3.45 -5.00 4.50
C SER A 3 2.07 -5.61 4.77
N TYR A 4 2.02 -6.88 5.21
CA TYR A 4 0.77 -7.53 5.62
C TYR A 4 0.13 -6.82 6.81
N PHE A 5 0.93 -6.46 7.82
CA PHE A 5 0.42 -5.71 8.96
C PHE A 5 -0.18 -4.37 8.55
N GLU A 6 0.47 -3.62 7.66
CA GLU A 6 -0.05 -2.35 7.14
C GLU A 6 -1.35 -2.54 6.35
N ALA A 7 -1.36 -3.49 5.41
CA ALA A 7 -2.47 -3.66 4.48
C ALA A 7 -3.68 -4.38 5.08
N GLU A 8 -3.49 -5.24 6.09
CA GLU A 8 -4.56 -6.05 6.67
C GLU A 8 -4.96 -5.61 8.07
N ILE A 9 -3.96 -5.39 8.94
CA ILE A 9 -4.21 -5.14 10.37
C ILE A 9 -4.36 -3.64 10.64
N LEU A 10 -3.58 -2.76 10.00
CA LEU A 10 -3.68 -1.30 10.18
C LEU A 10 -4.81 -0.65 9.40
N THR A 11 -5.36 -1.32 8.39
CA THR A 11 -6.54 -0.89 7.64
C THR A 11 -7.81 -1.57 8.16
N GLY A 12 -7.67 -2.73 8.80
CA GLY A 12 -8.78 -3.53 9.33
C GLY A 12 -9.41 -4.44 8.28
N SER A 13 -8.75 -4.66 7.14
CA SER A 13 -9.19 -5.60 6.11
C SER A 13 -9.28 -7.04 6.62
N THR A 14 -8.37 -7.43 7.52
CA THR A 14 -8.46 -8.71 8.25
C THR A 14 -8.65 -8.44 9.74
N SER A 15 -9.71 -8.99 10.33
CA SER A 15 -9.96 -8.92 11.77
C SER A 15 -9.00 -9.84 12.54
N ILE A 16 -8.70 -9.52 13.81
CA ILE A 16 -7.93 -10.44 14.66
C ILE A 16 -8.61 -11.80 14.78
N GLU A 17 -9.94 -11.81 14.89
CA GLU A 17 -10.69 -13.05 14.97
C GLU A 17 -10.48 -13.90 13.71
N GLY A 18 -10.45 -13.27 12.53
CA GLY A 18 -10.07 -13.92 11.27
C GLY A 18 -8.66 -14.50 11.33
N ILE A 19 -7.70 -13.77 11.90
CA ILE A 19 -6.33 -14.26 12.08
C ILE A 19 -6.26 -15.49 12.98
N LEU A 20 -6.97 -15.46 14.10
CA LEU A 20 -6.99 -16.56 15.07
C LEU A 20 -7.76 -17.78 14.55
N THR A 21 -8.81 -17.54 13.76
CA THR A 21 -9.63 -18.61 13.17
C THR A 21 -8.94 -19.26 11.99
N TYR A 22 -8.21 -18.48 11.19
CA TYR A 22 -7.55 -18.92 9.97
C TYR A 22 -6.04 -18.62 9.98
N PRO A 23 -5.27 -19.22 10.90
CA PRO A 23 -3.85 -18.90 11.09
C PRO A 23 -2.99 -19.29 9.88
N LEU A 24 -3.35 -20.37 9.16
CA LEU A 24 -2.63 -20.79 7.96
C LEU A 24 -2.84 -19.82 6.79
N SER A 25 -4.08 -19.36 6.57
CA SER A 25 -4.38 -18.32 5.57
C SER A 25 -3.71 -16.99 5.92
N THR A 26 -3.60 -16.68 7.21
CA THR A 26 -2.84 -15.51 7.67
C THR A 26 -1.36 -15.65 7.36
N LEU A 27 -0.76 -16.81 7.62
CA LEU A 27 0.64 -17.07 7.30
C LEU A 27 0.89 -17.01 5.79
N GLU A 28 -0.02 -17.58 5.00
CA GLU A 28 -0.03 -17.48 3.53
C GLU A 28 -0.01 -16.01 3.08
N GLY A 29 -0.90 -15.17 3.63
CA GLY A 29 -0.90 -13.73 3.37
C GLY A 29 0.40 -13.04 3.78
N MET A 30 0.96 -13.37 4.96
CA MET A 30 2.23 -12.80 5.41
C MET A 30 3.40 -13.14 4.47
N ILE A 31 3.43 -14.38 3.94
CA ILE A 31 4.40 -14.84 2.94
C ILE A 31 4.17 -14.13 1.61
N PHE A 32 2.93 -14.08 1.14
CA PHE A 32 2.53 -13.44 -0.11
C PHE A 32 2.96 -11.98 -0.18
N TYR A 33 2.58 -11.19 0.83
CA TYR A 33 2.97 -9.79 0.96
C TYR A 33 4.49 -9.66 1.13
N GLY A 34 5.08 -10.47 2.01
CA GLY A 34 6.51 -10.41 2.32
C GLY A 34 7.40 -10.67 1.09
N PHE A 35 7.12 -11.72 0.33
CA PHE A 35 7.94 -12.13 -0.81
C PHE A 35 7.84 -11.13 -1.97
N GLN A 36 6.64 -10.64 -2.26
CA GLN A 36 6.46 -9.66 -3.31
C GLN A 36 7.17 -8.34 -3.01
N ILE A 37 7.05 -7.82 -1.78
CA ILE A 37 7.78 -6.61 -1.40
C ILE A 37 9.30 -6.84 -1.41
N ALA A 38 9.77 -8.01 -0.97
CA ALA A 38 11.19 -8.33 -1.04
C ALA A 38 11.70 -8.33 -2.50
N MET A 39 10.97 -8.95 -3.43
CA MET A 39 11.32 -8.93 -4.86
C MET A 39 11.26 -7.52 -5.45
N ILE A 40 10.21 -6.74 -5.17
CA ILE A 40 10.08 -5.35 -5.65
C ILE A 40 11.24 -4.50 -5.12
N SER A 41 11.59 -4.64 -3.85
CA SER A 41 12.70 -3.90 -3.23
C SER A 41 14.05 -4.28 -3.88
N ASP A 42 14.31 -5.57 -4.08
CA ASP A 42 15.55 -6.07 -4.70
C ASP A 42 15.67 -5.64 -6.17
N ILE A 43 14.60 -5.75 -6.96
CA ILE A 43 14.52 -5.22 -8.34
C ILE A 43 14.79 -3.72 -8.34
N SER A 44 14.19 -2.98 -7.40
CA SER A 44 14.36 -1.53 -7.31
C SER A 44 15.82 -1.14 -7.03
N ILE A 45 16.55 -1.95 -6.27
CA ILE A 45 18.00 -1.76 -6.05
C ILE A 45 18.79 -2.07 -7.33
N ARG A 46 18.55 -3.24 -7.94
CA ARG A 46 19.25 -3.67 -9.18
C ARG A 46 19.15 -2.64 -10.30
N PHE A 47 17.96 -2.10 -10.51
CA PHE A 47 17.68 -1.14 -11.58
C PHE A 47 17.73 0.32 -11.12
N LYS A 48 18.18 0.59 -9.89
CA LYS A 48 18.30 1.95 -9.31
C LYS A 48 17.01 2.76 -9.42
N PHE A 49 15.88 2.12 -9.19
CA PHE A 49 14.57 2.76 -9.27
C PHE A 49 14.40 3.81 -8.17
N ASN A 50 13.79 4.94 -8.56
CA ASN A 50 13.32 5.96 -7.63
C ASN A 50 11.91 5.62 -7.12
N MET A 51 11.39 6.40 -6.17
CA MET A 51 10.06 6.15 -5.59
C MET A 51 8.93 6.19 -6.61
N ALA A 52 9.05 6.98 -7.69
CA ALA A 52 8.03 7.00 -8.74
C ALA A 52 7.97 5.66 -9.50
N LYS A 53 9.13 5.05 -9.80
CA LYS A 53 9.17 3.70 -10.41
C LYS A 53 8.72 2.61 -9.43
N ILE A 54 9.05 2.73 -8.15
CA ILE A 54 8.56 1.81 -7.10
C ILE A 54 7.03 1.89 -6.98
N TYR A 55 6.47 3.09 -7.04
CA TYR A 55 5.03 3.31 -7.04
C TYR A 55 4.34 2.61 -8.21
N LEU A 56 4.91 2.71 -9.42
CA LEU A 56 4.40 2.01 -10.59
C LEU A 56 4.46 0.48 -10.45
N LEU A 57 5.53 -0.08 -9.85
CA LEU A 57 5.58 -1.50 -9.50
C LEU A 57 4.48 -1.88 -8.50
N GLY A 58 4.15 -0.97 -7.59
CA GLY A 58 3.05 -1.17 -6.66
C GLY A 58 1.66 -1.12 -7.32
N LEU A 59 1.47 -0.35 -8.40
CA LEU A 59 0.26 -0.43 -9.21
C LEU A 59 0.12 -1.79 -9.89
N ILE A 60 1.24 -2.31 -10.45
CA ILE A 60 1.27 -3.65 -11.05
C ILE A 60 0.94 -4.71 -9.99
N TYR A 61 1.51 -4.59 -8.79
CA TYR A 61 1.19 -5.46 -7.67
C TYR A 61 -0.32 -5.47 -7.38
N GLY A 62 -0.95 -4.29 -7.30
CA GLY A 62 -2.39 -4.20 -7.05
C GLY A 62 -3.23 -4.84 -8.15
N ILE A 63 -2.83 -4.70 -9.42
CA ILE A 63 -3.49 -5.41 -10.54
C ILE A 63 -3.33 -6.92 -10.41
N MET A 64 -2.15 -7.41 -10.07
CA MET A 64 -1.89 -8.84 -9.93
C MET A 64 -2.72 -9.45 -8.80
N GLU A 65 -2.72 -8.86 -7.61
CA GLU A 65 -3.46 -9.39 -6.46
C GLU A 65 -4.98 -9.25 -6.66
N GLU A 66 -5.46 -8.03 -6.86
CA GLU A 66 -6.90 -7.74 -6.78
C GLU A 66 -7.61 -7.89 -8.12
N GLY A 67 -6.88 -7.69 -9.21
CA GLY A 67 -7.39 -7.89 -10.56
C GLY A 67 -7.33 -9.35 -10.99
N ILE A 68 -6.14 -9.97 -10.93
CA ILE A 68 -5.90 -11.30 -11.50
C ILE A 68 -6.12 -12.43 -10.48
N ALA A 69 -5.72 -12.26 -9.22
CA ALA A 69 -5.82 -13.35 -8.24
C ALA A 69 -7.18 -13.42 -7.55
N LEU A 70 -7.72 -12.26 -7.15
CA LEU A 70 -8.91 -12.19 -6.30
C LEU A 70 -10.19 -11.74 -7.05
N PHE A 71 -10.05 -11.27 -8.29
CA PHE A 71 -11.13 -10.74 -9.15
C PHE A 71 -12.00 -9.66 -8.46
N THR A 72 -11.44 -8.89 -7.53
CA THR A 72 -12.20 -7.87 -6.78
C THR A 72 -12.41 -6.60 -7.59
N MET A 73 -11.53 -6.33 -8.56
CA MET A 73 -11.69 -5.23 -9.53
C MET A 73 -12.95 -5.35 -10.38
N GLU A 74 -13.48 -6.56 -10.52
CA GLU A 74 -14.69 -6.88 -11.29
C GLU A 74 -15.91 -7.16 -10.39
N SER A 75 -15.68 -7.70 -9.19
CA SER A 75 -16.72 -8.13 -8.27
C SER A 75 -17.59 -6.96 -7.77
N THR A 76 -18.84 -6.96 -8.23
CA THR A 76 -19.92 -6.00 -7.94
C THR A 76 -20.55 -6.09 -6.54
N ARG A 77 -19.96 -6.84 -5.59
CA ARG A 77 -20.55 -7.05 -4.26
C ARG A 77 -20.36 -5.92 -3.25
N THR A 78 -19.62 -4.86 -3.58
CA THR A 78 -19.35 -3.74 -2.64
C THR A 78 -20.26 -2.54 -2.91
N HIS A 79 -20.89 -1.99 -1.87
CA HIS A 79 -21.83 -0.85 -1.97
C HIS A 79 -21.20 0.50 -2.38
N THR A 80 -19.93 0.54 -2.77
CA THR A 80 -19.17 1.76 -3.12
C THR A 80 -19.26 2.15 -4.61
N LEU A 81 -20.23 1.56 -5.31
CA LEU A 81 -20.38 1.52 -6.77
C LEU A 81 -21.13 2.73 -7.34
N TRP A 82 -20.45 3.54 -8.16
CA TRP A 82 -21.13 4.53 -9.01
C TRP A 82 -20.65 4.48 -10.47
N LEU A 83 -19.52 3.83 -10.77
CA LEU A 83 -18.94 3.77 -12.12
C LEU A 83 -18.33 2.39 -12.42
N SER A 84 -19.02 1.62 -13.27
CA SER A 84 -18.51 0.37 -13.85
C SER A 84 -18.40 0.48 -15.36
N TYR A 85 -17.27 0.06 -15.94
CA TYR A 85 -17.02 0.10 -17.38
C TYR A 85 -16.13 -1.06 -17.81
N PHE A 86 -16.45 -1.70 -18.95
CA PHE A 86 -15.75 -2.91 -19.44
C PHE A 86 -15.55 -4.00 -18.37
N GLY A 87 -16.60 -4.32 -17.60
CA GLY A 87 -16.54 -5.35 -16.55
C GLY A 87 -15.79 -4.94 -15.28
N LEU A 88 -15.09 -3.79 -15.27
CA LEU A 88 -14.37 -3.28 -14.12
C LEU A 88 -15.21 -2.28 -13.32
N ASN A 89 -15.16 -2.39 -11.99
CA ASN A 89 -15.56 -1.32 -11.08
C ASN A 89 -14.44 -0.27 -11.06
N ILE A 90 -14.54 0.75 -11.91
CA ILE A 90 -13.47 1.74 -12.10
C ILE A 90 -13.11 2.45 -10.80
N THR A 91 -14.12 2.76 -9.96
CA THR A 91 -13.88 3.42 -8.68
C THR A 91 -13.07 2.53 -7.74
N TRP A 92 -13.43 1.25 -7.62
CA TRP A 92 -12.69 0.28 -6.81
C TRP A 92 -11.32 -0.04 -7.40
N THR A 93 -11.21 -0.24 -8.71
CA THR A 93 -9.95 -0.49 -9.41
C THR A 93 -8.93 0.61 -9.14
N ILE A 94 -9.32 1.87 -9.35
CA ILE A 94 -8.45 3.01 -9.07
C ILE A 94 -8.09 3.00 -7.58
N TYR A 95 -9.07 2.86 -6.70
CA TYR A 95 -8.81 2.83 -5.27
C TYR A 95 -7.79 1.75 -4.87
N ILE A 96 -8.05 0.49 -5.20
CA ILE A 96 -7.29 -0.64 -4.70
C ILE A 96 -5.90 -0.72 -5.33
N MET A 97 -5.77 -0.34 -6.60
CA MET A 97 -4.45 -0.21 -7.25
C MET A 97 -3.57 0.75 -6.47
N LEU A 98 -4.10 1.92 -6.15
CA LEU A 98 -3.28 2.91 -5.51
C LEU A 98 -3.10 2.62 -4.00
N PHE A 99 -4.09 1.97 -3.34
CA PHE A 99 -3.95 1.43 -1.98
C PHE A 99 -2.70 0.55 -1.89
N HIS A 100 -2.54 -0.41 -2.80
CA HIS A 100 -1.38 -1.27 -2.78
C HIS A 100 -0.08 -0.55 -3.14
N ALA A 101 -0.10 0.33 -4.14
CA ALA A 101 1.08 1.10 -4.49
C ALA A 101 1.63 1.90 -3.30
N VAL A 102 0.72 2.46 -2.52
CA VAL A 102 1.02 3.33 -1.38
C VAL A 102 1.30 2.54 -0.11
N ILE A 103 0.28 1.84 0.40
CA ILE A 103 0.29 1.24 1.73
C ILE A 103 1.12 -0.04 1.70
N THR A 104 0.86 -0.92 0.73
CA THR A 104 1.51 -2.22 0.67
C THR A 104 2.97 -2.11 0.22
N VAL A 105 3.26 -1.30 -0.80
CA VAL A 105 4.60 -1.26 -1.42
C VAL A 105 5.45 -0.11 -0.90
N CYS A 106 5.10 1.13 -1.23
CA CYS A 106 5.98 2.26 -0.96
C CYS A 106 6.15 2.54 0.54
N SER A 107 5.08 2.50 1.35
CA SER A 107 5.13 2.71 2.80
C SER A 107 6.04 1.69 3.46
N THR A 108 5.84 0.40 3.15
CA THR A 108 6.67 -0.68 3.65
C THR A 108 8.15 -0.48 3.27
N ILE A 109 8.46 -0.23 1.99
CA ILE A 109 9.86 -0.06 1.57
C ILE A 109 10.52 1.12 2.30
N LEU A 110 9.79 2.22 2.51
CA LEU A 110 10.30 3.38 3.22
C LEU A 110 10.62 3.07 4.68
N ILE A 111 9.67 2.47 5.41
CA ILE A 111 9.88 2.18 6.84
C ILE A 111 10.92 1.07 7.05
N VAL A 112 10.96 0.06 6.17
CA VAL A 112 11.98 -0.98 6.19
C VAL A 112 13.38 -0.37 6.02
N ASN A 113 13.54 0.59 5.10
CA ASN A 113 14.82 1.29 4.91
C ASN A 113 15.24 2.10 6.15
N VAL A 114 14.28 2.69 6.88
CA VAL A 114 14.55 3.40 8.14
C VAL A 114 14.95 2.43 9.25
N ILE A 115 14.21 1.33 9.42
CA ILE A 115 14.45 0.34 10.48
C ILE A 115 15.77 -0.40 10.25
N LEU A 116 16.00 -0.90 9.03
CA LEU A 116 17.14 -1.77 8.73
C LEU A 116 18.46 -1.02 8.50
N LYS A 117 18.47 0.32 8.51
CA LYS A 117 19.64 1.22 8.37
C LYS A 117 20.50 0.83 7.17
N ASN A 118 20.25 1.52 6.06
CA ASN A 118 20.87 1.39 4.73
C ASN A 118 20.01 0.58 3.76
N LYS A 119 19.69 1.20 2.62
CA LYS A 119 19.58 0.43 1.39
C LYS A 119 20.88 -0.35 1.28
N PRO A 120 20.88 -1.68 1.17
CA PRO A 120 22.06 -2.29 0.61
C PRO A 120 22.18 -1.68 -0.80
N ASP A 121 23.31 -1.01 -1.08
CA ASP A 121 23.63 -0.57 -2.46
C ASP A 121 23.70 -1.78 -3.41
N ASN A 122 23.75 -2.97 -2.83
CA ASN A 122 23.76 -4.24 -3.49
C ASN A 122 22.39 -4.94 -3.36
N PRO A 123 21.98 -5.69 -4.38
CA PRO A 123 20.83 -6.58 -4.26
C PRO A 123 21.00 -7.57 -3.09
N PHE A 124 19.94 -7.81 -2.34
CA PHE A 124 19.97 -8.65 -1.14
C PHE A 124 19.36 -10.04 -1.37
N LEU A 125 18.62 -10.24 -2.48
CA LEU A 125 18.16 -11.55 -2.91
C LEU A 125 19.18 -12.21 -3.83
N SER A 126 19.45 -13.49 -3.59
CA SER A 126 20.24 -14.31 -4.52
C SER A 126 19.34 -14.88 -5.62
N ILE A 127 19.91 -15.39 -6.71
CA ILE A 127 19.13 -16.14 -7.71
C ILE A 127 18.39 -17.33 -7.09
N ASN A 128 19.01 -18.00 -6.11
CA ASN A 128 18.38 -19.11 -5.39
C ASN A 128 17.17 -18.65 -4.58
N SER A 129 17.19 -17.42 -4.06
CA SER A 129 16.02 -16.83 -3.40
C SER A 129 14.85 -16.71 -4.38
N TYR A 130 15.08 -16.23 -5.60
CA TYR A 130 14.05 -16.15 -6.64
C TYR A 130 13.51 -17.54 -7.05
N LEU A 131 14.39 -18.55 -7.15
CA LEU A 131 14.00 -19.92 -7.47
C LEU A 131 13.06 -20.53 -6.42
N ILE A 132 13.09 -20.07 -5.18
CA ILE A 132 12.16 -20.50 -4.12
C ILE A 132 10.93 -19.61 -4.09
N MET A 133 11.12 -18.29 -4.14
CA MET A 133 10.03 -17.31 -3.98
C MET A 133 9.02 -17.36 -5.12
N ILE A 134 9.48 -17.51 -6.37
CA ILE A 134 8.58 -17.52 -7.54
C ILE A 134 7.61 -18.72 -7.50
N PRO A 135 8.07 -19.98 -7.31
CA PRO A 135 7.14 -21.11 -7.18
C PRO A 135 6.19 -20.99 -5.99
N VAL A 136 6.69 -20.52 -4.83
CA VAL A 136 5.83 -20.30 -3.65
C VAL A 136 4.75 -19.27 -3.96
N LEU A 137 5.10 -18.14 -4.56
CA LEU A 137 4.13 -17.15 -5.00
C LEU A 137 3.17 -17.73 -6.04
N GLY A 138 3.65 -18.52 -7.00
CA GLY A 138 2.82 -19.18 -8.00
C GLY A 138 1.75 -20.09 -7.38
N ILE A 139 2.12 -20.85 -6.34
CA ILE A 139 1.18 -21.68 -5.58
C ILE A 139 0.13 -20.81 -4.87
N ILE A 140 0.54 -19.71 -4.23
CA ILE A 140 -0.38 -18.80 -3.53
C ILE A 140 -1.31 -18.07 -4.51
N TYR A 141 -0.80 -17.64 -5.66
CA TYR A 141 -1.64 -17.07 -6.72
C TYR A 141 -2.68 -18.09 -7.20
N TYR A 142 -2.27 -19.36 -7.37
CA TYR A 142 -3.20 -20.43 -7.73
C TYR A 142 -4.28 -20.65 -6.65
N THR A 143 -3.92 -20.67 -5.36
CA THR A 143 -4.91 -20.84 -4.28
C THR A 143 -5.90 -19.68 -4.24
N PHE A 144 -5.44 -18.44 -4.46
CA PHE A 144 -6.30 -17.26 -4.53
C PHE A 144 -7.26 -17.30 -5.73
N ILE A 145 -6.76 -17.66 -6.91
CA ILE A 145 -7.59 -17.81 -8.13
C ILE A 145 -8.63 -18.90 -7.91
N TYR A 146 -8.20 -20.08 -7.45
CA TYR A 146 -9.09 -21.21 -7.18
C TYR A 146 -10.16 -20.86 -6.12
N GLY A 147 -9.75 -20.19 -5.05
CA GLY A 147 -10.66 -19.70 -4.01
C GLY A 147 -11.69 -18.71 -4.56
N SER A 148 -11.26 -17.78 -5.41
CA SER A 148 -12.14 -16.78 -6.03
C SER A 148 -13.16 -17.41 -6.98
N LEU A 149 -12.72 -18.37 -7.80
CA LEU A 149 -13.60 -19.14 -8.69
C LEU A 149 -14.64 -19.94 -7.89
N ASN A 150 -14.23 -20.62 -6.81
CA ASN A 150 -15.14 -21.35 -5.93
C ASN A 150 -16.11 -20.44 -5.18
N ALA A 151 -15.73 -19.19 -4.91
CA ALA A 151 -16.61 -18.17 -4.36
C ALA A 151 -17.59 -17.58 -5.40
N GLY A 152 -17.56 -18.07 -6.64
CA GLY A 152 -18.41 -17.62 -7.75
C GLY A 152 -17.95 -16.32 -8.40
N ARG A 153 -16.70 -15.87 -8.15
CA ARG A 153 -16.12 -14.72 -8.84
C ARG A 153 -15.52 -15.23 -10.16
N ILE A 154 -16.25 -15.04 -11.24
CA ILE A 154 -15.81 -15.42 -12.59
C ILE A 154 -15.36 -14.13 -13.29
N PRO A 155 -14.08 -14.02 -13.68
CA PRO A 155 -13.61 -12.83 -14.37
C PRO A 155 -14.17 -12.75 -15.79
N ASP A 156 -14.49 -11.54 -16.22
CA ASP A 156 -14.76 -11.23 -17.61
C ASP A 156 -13.43 -11.15 -18.39
N ILE A 157 -13.40 -11.80 -19.55
CA ILE A 157 -12.18 -11.89 -20.36
C ILE A 157 -11.72 -10.49 -20.80
N SER A 158 -12.63 -9.57 -21.07
CA SER A 158 -12.27 -8.21 -21.51
C SER A 158 -11.62 -7.43 -20.36
N SER A 159 -12.12 -7.55 -19.13
CA SER A 159 -11.49 -6.97 -17.93
C SER A 159 -10.05 -7.45 -17.78
N VAL A 160 -9.83 -8.77 -17.86
CA VAL A 160 -8.50 -9.38 -17.71
C VAL A 160 -7.54 -8.88 -18.79
N LEU A 161 -7.98 -8.81 -20.04
CA LEU A 161 -7.16 -8.29 -21.15
C LEU A 161 -6.80 -6.80 -20.95
N ILE A 162 -7.73 -5.99 -20.46
CA ILE A 162 -7.49 -4.57 -20.14
C ILE A 162 -6.44 -4.44 -19.03
N LEU A 163 -6.54 -5.26 -17.98
CA LEU A 163 -5.59 -5.25 -16.86
C LEU A 163 -4.18 -5.68 -17.30
N ILE A 164 -4.07 -6.73 -18.13
CA ILE A 164 -2.80 -7.16 -18.72
C ILE A 164 -2.20 -6.05 -19.60
N PHE A 165 -3.02 -5.41 -20.43
CA PHE A 165 -2.59 -4.31 -21.28
C PHE A 165 -2.10 -3.11 -20.46
N LEU A 166 -2.80 -2.77 -19.37
CA LEU A 166 -2.40 -1.71 -18.45
C LEU A 166 -1.06 -2.02 -17.78
N MET A 167 -0.87 -3.25 -17.30
CA MET A 167 0.42 -3.69 -16.76
C MET A 167 1.54 -3.57 -17.80
N PHE A 168 1.29 -3.97 -19.04
CA PHE A 168 2.25 -3.86 -20.13
C PHE A 168 2.65 -2.40 -20.38
N ILE A 169 1.69 -1.46 -20.42
CA ILE A 169 1.97 -0.02 -20.52
C ILE A 169 2.86 0.46 -19.37
N ILE A 170 2.56 0.06 -18.14
CA ILE A 170 3.34 0.45 -16.96
C ILE A 170 4.78 -0.10 -17.07
N VAL A 171 4.96 -1.35 -17.50
CA VAL A 171 6.28 -1.94 -17.73
C VAL A 171 7.05 -1.21 -18.82
N LEU A 172 6.41 -0.86 -19.95
CA LEU A 172 7.04 -0.04 -20.98
C LEU A 172 7.49 1.31 -20.41
N PHE A 173 6.65 1.97 -19.61
CA PHE A 173 7.02 3.22 -18.96
C PHE A 173 8.21 3.05 -17.99
N LEU A 174 8.28 1.93 -17.26
CA LEU A 174 9.42 1.62 -16.38
C LEU A 174 10.74 1.45 -17.16
N ILE A 175 10.68 0.79 -18.32
CA ILE A 175 11.84 0.52 -19.19
C ILE A 175 12.30 1.80 -19.91
N PHE A 176 11.39 2.50 -20.58
CA PHE A 176 11.75 3.58 -21.50
C PHE A 176 11.89 4.95 -20.84
N ASN A 177 11.34 5.14 -19.63
CA ASN A 177 11.36 6.45 -19.01
C ASN A 177 12.50 6.60 -18.00
N GLU A 178 13.50 7.41 -18.35
CA GLU A 178 14.52 7.93 -17.41
C GLU A 178 13.99 9.16 -16.65
N TYR A 179 12.83 9.06 -16.00
CA TYR A 179 12.19 10.22 -15.39
C TYR A 179 13.08 10.84 -14.28
N LYS A 180 13.72 11.96 -14.60
CA LYS A 180 14.49 12.80 -13.66
C LYS A 180 13.56 13.87 -13.09
N ILE A 181 12.97 13.59 -11.91
CA ILE A 181 12.18 14.59 -11.19
C ILE A 181 13.10 15.77 -10.80
N LYS A 182 12.84 16.96 -11.34
CA LYS A 182 13.59 18.18 -11.03
C LYS A 182 13.25 18.64 -9.60
N ARG A 183 14.28 18.74 -8.74
CA ARG A 183 14.25 19.08 -7.29
C ARG A 183 13.87 20.55 -6.99
N LYS A 184 12.67 21.03 -7.31
CA LYS A 184 12.25 22.40 -6.93
C LYS A 184 10.95 22.44 -6.14
N PHE A 185 10.97 21.96 -4.89
CA PHE A 185 10.04 22.39 -3.85
C PHE A 185 10.85 22.76 -2.61
N HIS A 186 10.80 24.02 -2.16
CA HIS A 186 11.74 24.52 -1.14
C HIS A 186 11.08 25.27 0.03
N SER A 187 9.75 25.33 0.10
CA SER A 187 9.08 26.11 1.14
C SER A 187 8.51 25.22 2.25
N LYS A 188 9.13 25.27 3.44
CA LYS A 188 8.56 24.72 4.69
C LYS A 188 7.15 25.26 4.99
N LYS A 189 6.80 26.44 4.46
CA LYS A 189 5.48 27.06 4.60
C LYS A 189 4.42 26.36 3.74
N ILE A 190 4.77 25.95 2.53
CA ILE A 190 3.89 25.11 1.70
C ILE A 190 3.64 23.79 2.42
N TYR A 191 4.69 23.16 2.98
CA TYR A 191 4.54 21.93 3.76
C TYR A 191 3.54 22.06 4.92
N SER A 192 3.65 23.10 5.74
CA SER A 192 2.71 23.32 6.86
C SER A 192 1.30 23.62 6.39
N ILE A 193 1.13 24.44 5.34
CA ILE A 193 -0.20 24.79 4.80
C ILE A 193 -0.85 23.56 4.19
N THR A 194 -0.11 22.74 3.44
CA THR A 194 -0.61 21.48 2.92
C THR A 194 -1.02 20.59 4.07
N LEU A 195 -0.17 20.36 5.08
CA LEU A 195 -0.48 19.54 6.26
C LEU A 195 -1.72 20.03 7.05
N SER A 196 -1.93 21.34 7.18
CA SER A 196 -3.08 21.94 7.88
C SER A 196 -4.38 21.91 7.07
N LEU A 197 -4.33 22.18 5.76
CA LEU A 197 -5.49 22.00 4.89
C LEU A 197 -5.88 20.52 4.78
N TRP A 198 -4.89 19.63 4.96
CA TRP A 198 -5.03 18.18 5.05
C TRP A 198 -5.74 17.71 6.33
N SER A 199 -5.31 18.17 7.51
CA SER A 199 -5.98 17.84 8.76
C SER A 199 -7.43 18.33 8.79
N LEU A 200 -7.71 19.45 8.11
CA LEU A 200 -9.07 19.95 7.88
C LEU A 200 -9.86 19.06 6.91
N GLY A 201 -9.29 18.71 5.75
CA GLY A 201 -9.95 17.82 4.78
C GLY A 201 -10.27 16.42 5.35
N ILE A 202 -9.41 15.92 6.25
CA ILE A 202 -9.61 14.65 6.96
C ILE A 202 -10.65 14.77 8.07
N SER A 203 -10.73 15.90 8.79
CA SER A 203 -11.65 16.06 9.93
C SER A 203 -13.07 16.42 9.51
N ILE A 204 -13.27 17.06 8.35
CA ILE A 204 -14.60 17.49 7.88
C ILE A 204 -15.60 16.30 7.79
N PRO A 205 -15.29 15.16 7.16
CA PRO A 205 -16.22 14.02 7.11
C PRO A 205 -16.56 13.43 8.49
N PHE A 206 -15.65 13.55 9.46
CA PHE A 206 -15.83 13.05 10.83
C PHE A 206 -16.59 14.02 11.73
N ILE A 207 -16.48 15.33 11.48
CA ILE A 207 -17.22 16.37 12.19
C ILE A 207 -18.70 16.37 11.75
N PHE A 208 -18.98 16.04 10.49
CA PHE A 208 -20.33 16.07 9.92
C PHE A 208 -21.04 14.71 9.89
N GLY A 209 -20.61 13.77 10.75
CA GLY A 209 -21.24 12.46 10.95
C GLY A 209 -22.78 12.52 10.93
N ASP A 210 -23.36 11.57 10.21
CA ASP A 210 -24.80 11.31 10.00
C ASP A 210 -25.66 12.44 9.40
N ARG A 211 -25.12 13.67 9.21
CA ARG A 211 -25.87 14.82 8.68
C ARG A 211 -25.63 15.08 7.19
N ILE A 212 -24.67 14.40 6.59
CA ILE A 212 -24.50 14.33 5.13
C ILE A 212 -25.02 12.95 4.73
N PRO A 213 -25.99 12.84 3.79
CA PRO A 213 -26.46 11.54 3.34
C PRO A 213 -25.24 10.68 2.97
N LEU A 214 -25.12 9.48 3.54
CA LEU A 214 -24.06 8.49 3.25
C LEU A 214 -23.89 8.18 1.74
N ILE A 215 -24.85 8.67 0.94
CA ILE A 215 -24.92 8.67 -0.52
C ILE A 215 -23.95 9.68 -1.18
N ILE A 216 -23.44 10.73 -0.49
CA ILE A 216 -22.79 11.86 -1.18
C ILE A 216 -21.29 12.04 -0.89
N LEU A 217 -20.73 11.42 0.15
CA LEU A 217 -19.27 11.46 0.34
C LEU A 217 -18.69 10.06 0.43
N PRO A 218 -18.42 9.42 -0.72
CA PRO A 218 -18.02 8.04 -0.71
C PRO A 218 -16.58 7.96 -0.19
N VAL A 219 -16.35 6.95 0.64
CA VAL A 219 -15.06 6.43 1.11
C VAL A 219 -13.98 6.46 0.00
N THR A 220 -14.39 6.39 -1.27
CA THR A 220 -13.56 6.50 -2.48
C THR A 220 -13.01 7.90 -2.76
N VAL A 221 -13.72 9.00 -2.46
CA VAL A 221 -13.16 10.38 -2.55
C VAL A 221 -12.06 10.55 -1.50
N PHE A 222 -12.31 10.04 -0.30
CA PHE A 222 -11.36 10.11 0.81
C PHE A 222 -10.10 9.28 0.53
N LEU A 223 -10.27 8.07 0.00
CA LEU A 223 -9.14 7.21 -0.37
C LEU A 223 -8.40 7.68 -1.63
N PHE A 224 -9.11 8.20 -2.63
CA PHE A 224 -8.49 8.86 -3.79
C PHE A 224 -7.62 10.03 -3.34
N PHE A 225 -8.10 10.83 -2.37
CA PHE A 225 -7.31 11.87 -1.72
C PHE A 225 -6.10 11.30 -0.99
N LEU A 226 -6.27 10.24 -0.21
CA LEU A 226 -5.22 9.63 0.62
C LEU A 226 -4.10 9.00 -0.22
N ILE A 227 -4.41 8.59 -1.44
CA ILE A 227 -3.43 8.08 -2.37
C ILE A 227 -2.77 9.22 -3.15
N PHE A 228 -3.54 10.21 -3.60
CA PHE A 228 -2.96 11.42 -4.20
C PHE A 228 -1.99 12.11 -3.23
N TYR A 229 -2.32 12.10 -1.93
CA TYR A 229 -1.44 12.49 -0.83
C TYR A 229 -0.14 11.73 -0.84
N PHE A 230 -0.20 10.42 -0.90
CA PHE A 230 0.97 9.58 -0.77
C PHE A 230 1.83 9.59 -2.03
N TYR A 231 1.24 9.77 -3.22
CA TYR A 231 2.00 10.10 -4.43
C TYR A 231 2.76 11.42 -4.24
N PHE A 232 2.09 12.47 -3.76
CA PHE A 232 2.73 13.75 -3.42
C PHE A 232 3.81 13.58 -2.35
N LEU A 233 3.57 12.70 -1.39
CA LEU A 233 4.49 12.31 -0.34
C LEU A 233 5.69 11.53 -0.86
N CYS A 234 5.53 10.64 -1.83
CA CYS A 234 6.62 9.96 -2.52
C CYS A 234 7.48 10.93 -3.34
N CYS A 235 6.85 11.90 -4.01
CA CYS A 235 7.55 12.98 -4.70
C CYS A 235 8.35 13.87 -3.74
N ILE A 236 7.82 14.12 -2.54
CA ILE A 236 8.50 14.87 -1.46
C ILE A 236 9.60 14.02 -0.81
N ILE A 237 9.31 12.76 -0.47
CA ILE A 237 10.24 11.83 0.17
C ILE A 237 11.46 11.63 -0.70
N GLN A 238 11.35 11.64 -2.03
CA GLN A 238 12.53 11.60 -2.89
C GLN A 238 13.55 12.73 -2.62
N GLN A 239 13.12 13.85 -2.03
CA GLN A 239 14.01 14.93 -1.57
C GLN A 239 14.57 14.68 -0.15
N TYR A 240 13.82 13.99 0.70
CA TYR A 240 14.15 13.71 2.11
C TYR A 240 14.54 12.26 2.41
N ILE A 241 14.78 11.42 1.39
CA ILE A 241 15.15 9.98 1.55
C ILE A 241 16.32 9.77 2.52
N LYS A 242 17.17 10.79 2.70
CA LYS A 242 18.33 10.74 3.59
C LYS A 242 18.01 11.05 5.07
N ASP A 243 16.86 11.67 5.36
CA ASP A 243 16.46 12.06 6.71
C ASP A 243 15.47 11.03 7.27
N SER A 244 16.01 10.07 8.01
CA SER A 244 15.23 8.99 8.64
C SER A 244 14.19 9.51 9.64
N GLU A 245 14.45 10.65 10.29
CA GLU A 245 13.55 11.21 11.30
C GLU A 245 12.31 11.80 10.64
N VAL A 246 12.49 12.52 9.52
CA VAL A 246 11.38 13.06 8.72
C VAL A 246 10.52 11.95 8.15
N ILE A 247 11.13 10.90 7.57
CA ILE A 247 10.41 9.73 7.04
C ILE A 247 9.59 9.07 8.15
N LEU A 248 10.19 8.88 9.33
CA LEU A 248 9.50 8.26 10.45
C LEU A 248 8.32 9.11 10.93
N LYS A 249 8.47 10.43 11.09
CA LYS A 249 7.38 11.32 11.51
C LYS A 249 6.20 11.26 10.54
N ILE A 250 6.50 11.27 9.24
CA ILE A 250 5.51 11.13 8.18
C ILE A 250 4.80 9.78 8.29
N TYR A 251 5.57 8.69 8.38
CA TYR A 251 5.07 7.33 8.49
C TYR A 251 4.14 7.17 9.70
N VAL A 252 4.58 7.68 10.86
CA VAL A 252 3.82 7.69 12.11
C VAL A 252 2.51 8.45 11.91
N SER A 253 2.57 9.68 11.41
CA SER A 253 1.38 10.52 11.22
C SER A 253 0.36 9.87 10.29
N PHE A 254 0.83 9.27 9.20
CA PHE A 254 0.00 8.59 8.20
C PHE A 254 -0.69 7.36 8.80
N ASN A 255 0.07 6.45 9.43
CA ASN A 255 -0.47 5.22 9.98
C ASN A 255 -1.31 5.45 11.25
N ALA A 256 -0.99 6.47 12.06
CA ALA A 256 -1.86 6.87 13.18
C ALA A 256 -3.22 7.36 12.68
N THR A 257 -3.22 8.11 11.57
CA THR A 257 -4.46 8.55 10.93
C THR A 257 -5.24 7.34 10.41
N LEU A 258 -4.62 6.43 9.65
CA LEU A 258 -5.26 5.18 9.20
C LEU A 258 -5.85 4.37 10.36
N LEU A 259 -5.12 4.26 11.46
CA LEU A 259 -5.56 3.53 12.64
C LEU A 259 -6.80 4.15 13.29
N ILE A 260 -6.83 5.48 13.43
CA ILE A 260 -8.00 6.21 13.95
C ILE A 260 -9.20 5.99 13.02
N LEU A 261 -9.00 6.12 11.71
CA LEU A 261 -10.06 5.95 10.72
C LEU A 261 -10.61 4.52 10.69
N ALA A 262 -9.73 3.54 10.80
CA ALA A 262 -10.12 2.15 10.78
C ALA A 262 -10.74 1.68 12.10
N SER A 263 -10.52 2.39 13.22
CA SER A 263 -11.12 2.06 14.51
C SER A 263 -12.65 2.07 14.49
N PHE A 264 -13.26 2.85 13.58
CA PHE A 264 -14.70 2.89 13.38
C PHE A 264 -15.30 1.62 12.75
N ASN A 265 -14.46 0.74 12.19
CA ASN A 265 -14.89 -0.48 11.52
C ASN A 265 -14.29 -1.74 12.17
N ARG A 266 -13.87 -1.65 13.45
CA ARG A 266 -13.12 -2.71 14.15
C ARG A 266 -13.75 -3.12 15.47
N THR A 267 -13.44 -4.36 15.86
CA THR A 267 -13.60 -4.78 17.25
C THR A 267 -12.58 -4.08 18.15
N ILE A 268 -12.93 -3.90 19.43
CA ILE A 268 -12.05 -3.28 20.44
C ILE A 268 -10.67 -3.98 20.48
N LEU A 269 -10.66 -5.31 20.44
CA LEU A 269 -9.43 -6.10 20.42
C LEU A 269 -8.56 -5.77 19.19
N SER A 270 -9.18 -5.62 18.00
CA SER A 270 -8.51 -5.26 16.74
C SER A 270 -7.86 -3.89 16.80
N SER A 271 -8.50 -2.95 17.48
CA SER A 271 -7.93 -1.63 17.72
C SER A 271 -6.74 -1.70 18.69
N ILE A 272 -6.82 -2.47 19.78
CA ILE A 272 -5.72 -2.58 20.77
C ILE A 272 -4.45 -3.17 20.14
N ILE A 273 -4.54 -4.30 19.44
CA ILE A 273 -3.34 -4.93 18.85
C ILE A 273 -2.72 -4.03 17.79
N ALA A 274 -3.54 -3.40 16.96
CA ALA A 274 -3.04 -2.49 15.94
C ALA A 274 -2.30 -1.29 16.55
N VAL A 275 -2.79 -0.72 17.67
CA VAL A 275 -2.07 0.32 18.44
C VAL A 275 -0.73 -0.20 18.98
N ILE A 276 -0.70 -1.41 19.57
CA ILE A 276 0.53 -2.00 20.13
C ILE A 276 1.57 -2.21 19.03
N CYS A 277 1.19 -2.89 17.95
CA CYS A 277 2.10 -3.17 16.84
C CYS A 277 2.57 -1.89 16.14
N PHE A 278 1.68 -0.90 15.98
CA PHE A 278 2.07 0.42 15.50
C PHE A 278 3.09 1.09 16.42
N GLY A 279 2.81 1.11 17.73
CA GLY A 279 3.73 1.64 18.75
C GLY A 279 5.11 0.98 18.72
N LEU A 280 5.17 -0.34 18.49
CA LEU A 280 6.43 -1.07 18.32
C LEU A 280 7.20 -0.65 17.05
N ILE A 281 6.54 -0.54 15.91
CA ILE A 281 7.17 -0.07 14.66
C ILE A 281 7.73 1.35 14.84
N VAL A 282 6.93 2.23 15.46
CA VAL A 282 7.32 3.60 15.76
C VAL A 282 8.50 3.66 16.73
N TYR A 283 8.46 2.90 17.82
CA TYR A 283 9.55 2.80 18.80
C TYR A 283 10.84 2.30 18.15
N LEU A 284 10.79 1.25 17.35
CA LEU A 284 11.94 0.71 16.62
C LEU A 284 12.52 1.75 15.67
N GLY A 285 11.67 2.47 14.94
CA GLY A 285 12.08 3.58 14.09
C GLY A 285 12.78 4.70 14.87
N PHE A 286 12.21 5.16 15.99
CA PHE A 286 12.75 6.28 16.78
C PHE A 286 14.06 5.90 17.47
N LYS A 287 14.11 4.73 18.12
CA LYS A 287 15.32 4.20 18.73
C LYS A 287 16.46 4.16 17.73
N ARG A 288 16.17 3.77 16.49
CA ARG A 288 17.17 3.68 15.42
C ARG A 288 17.56 5.05 14.87
N SER A 289 16.61 5.97 14.69
CA SER A 289 16.90 7.33 14.24
C SER A 289 17.75 8.11 15.25
N MET A 290 17.48 7.99 16.55
CA MET A 290 18.28 8.66 17.59
C MET A 290 19.69 8.07 17.75
N GLY A 291 19.86 6.76 17.48
CA GLY A 291 21.18 6.15 17.44
C GLY A 291 22.12 6.72 16.36
N ASN A 292 21.58 7.47 15.37
CA ASN A 292 22.38 8.17 14.35
C ASN A 292 22.81 9.58 14.77
N LEU A 293 22.19 10.18 15.78
CA LEU A 293 22.57 11.50 16.30
C LEU A 293 23.75 11.43 17.27
N LEU A 294 24.10 10.22 17.73
CA LEU A 294 25.15 9.95 18.71
C LEU A 294 26.42 9.33 18.07
N GLN A 295 26.47 9.21 16.74
CA GLN A 295 27.63 8.75 15.95
C GLN A 295 28.11 9.90 15.06
#